data_AF-A0A0D0A9S5-F1
#
_entry.id   AF-A0A0D0A9S5-F1
#
_cell.length_a   1.000
_cell.length_b   1.000
_cell.length_c   1.000
_cell.angle_alpha   90.00
_cell.angle_beta   90.00
_cell.angle_gamma   90.00
#
_symmetry.space_group_name_H-M   'P 1'
#
loop_
_entity.id
_entity.type
_entity.pdbx_description
1 polymer ?
#
loop_
_entity_poly.entity_id
_entity_poly.type
_entity_poly.pdbx_seq_one_letter_code
_entity_poly.pdbx_strand_id
1 'polypeptide(L)'
;MLRASATRFTACTIRPFSPLLCRRSFSLFTFFRIASAHALRVATPTSRTNALFARYLTSNSAISDPSRPDLFYHPVSLPMIGSVYAVSFLNQPPPIPDSCSVLGWLPAETAGEADTEAGLNDFVENPKFRTIMHEAIQNGLREEVDDIWINGALQLQQGWMHIHDSRNLPALGRIGDPDDIIASVLVRDSKILPDTYQPMPSYRLCTSDGPTLLTDGLAAKLMLVLEGTVAREAAQ
;
A
#
# COMPACT_ATOMS: atom_id res chain seq x y z
N MET A 1 26.82 -5.51 43.05
CA MET A 1 26.34 -6.51 44.04
C MET A 1 24.81 -6.56 43.96
N LEU A 2 24.22 -7.74 44.24
CA LEU A 2 22.87 -8.27 43.89
C LEU A 2 22.80 -8.85 42.45
N ARG A 3 23.16 -10.13 42.20
CA ARG A 3 22.47 -11.43 42.43
C ARG A 3 21.05 -11.45 41.82
N ALA A 4 20.85 -12.03 40.62
CA ALA A 4 20.78 -13.45 40.24
C ALA A 4 19.36 -14.02 40.31
N SER A 5 18.81 -14.52 39.19
CA SER A 5 18.27 -15.88 39.09
C SER A 5 17.91 -16.25 37.65
N ALA A 6 18.40 -17.40 37.22
CA ALA A 6 18.07 -18.05 35.95
C ALA A 6 16.99 -19.11 36.20
N THR A 7 16.03 -19.26 35.29
CA THR A 7 15.22 -20.50 35.21
C THR A 7 14.94 -20.88 33.76
N ARG A 8 14.89 -22.19 33.56
CA ARG A 8 15.11 -22.98 32.34
C ARG A 8 13.79 -23.44 31.69
N PHE A 9 13.88 -23.67 30.37
CA PHE A 9 13.28 -24.75 29.56
C PHE A 9 11.75 -24.91 29.51
N THR A 10 11.21 -24.91 28.28
CA THR A 10 10.66 -26.15 27.68
C THR A 10 10.45 -25.99 26.17
N ALA A 11 11.01 -26.93 25.41
CA ALA A 11 10.81 -27.12 23.98
C ALA A 11 9.48 -27.87 23.76
N CYS A 12 8.68 -27.44 22.77
CA CYS A 12 7.49 -28.18 22.33
C CYS A 12 7.75 -28.76 20.93
N THR A 13 7.89 -30.08 20.88
CA THR A 13 8.09 -30.91 19.70
C THR A 13 6.77 -31.22 18.96
N ILE A 14 6.76 -30.93 17.66
CA ILE A 14 6.35 -31.77 16.52
C ILE A 14 5.23 -32.82 16.75
N ARG A 15 4.14 -32.71 15.98
CA ARG A 15 3.48 -33.85 15.33
C ARG A 15 2.92 -33.47 13.95
N PRO A 16 3.23 -34.22 12.87
CA PRO A 16 2.50 -34.17 11.61
C PRO A 16 1.38 -35.23 11.61
N PHE A 17 0.26 -34.94 10.97
CA PHE A 17 -0.73 -35.96 10.59
C PHE A 17 -1.28 -35.62 9.20
N SER A 18 -1.01 -36.50 8.24
CA SER A 18 -1.64 -36.55 6.92
C SER A 18 -2.49 -37.83 6.82
N PRO A 19 -3.01 -38.23 5.64
CA PRO A 19 -4.38 -38.03 5.20
C PRO A 19 -5.17 -39.35 5.10
N LEU A 20 -6.50 -39.31 5.04
CA LEU A 20 -7.29 -40.47 4.60
C LEU A 20 -8.45 -40.08 3.68
N LEU A 21 -8.43 -40.73 2.53
CA LEU A 21 -9.45 -40.81 1.49
C LEU A 21 -10.82 -41.22 2.05
N CYS A 22 -11.89 -40.74 1.42
CA CYS A 22 -13.08 -41.57 1.22
C CYS A 22 -13.76 -41.27 -0.13
N ARG A 23 -13.88 -42.34 -0.93
CA ARG A 23 -14.61 -42.49 -2.19
C ARG A 23 -16.12 -42.47 -1.97
N ARG A 24 -16.89 -42.04 -2.99
CA ARG A 24 -17.99 -42.80 -3.67
C ARG A 24 -18.68 -41.92 -4.74
N SER A 25 -18.55 -42.30 -6.02
CA SER A 25 -19.56 -42.98 -6.88
C SER A 25 -20.66 -42.06 -7.42
N PHE A 26 -20.64 -41.71 -8.72
CA PHE A 26 -21.27 -42.39 -9.87
C PHE A 26 -22.81 -42.35 -9.88
N SER A 27 -23.40 -41.62 -10.85
CA SER A 27 -24.32 -42.21 -11.84
C SER A 27 -24.62 -41.24 -12.99
N LEU A 28 -24.70 -41.85 -14.19
CA LEU A 28 -25.06 -41.33 -15.51
C LEU A 28 -26.59 -41.11 -15.68
N PHE A 29 -26.93 -40.61 -16.87
CA PHE A 29 -28.15 -40.75 -17.70
C PHE A 29 -28.90 -39.41 -17.92
N THR A 30 -29.39 -38.99 -19.09
CA THR A 30 -29.26 -39.34 -20.52
C THR A 30 -29.91 -38.20 -21.32
N PHE A 31 -29.43 -38.02 -22.56
CA PHE A 31 -29.99 -37.29 -23.70
C PHE A 31 -31.50 -37.02 -23.73
N PHE A 32 -31.88 -35.82 -24.20
CA PHE A 32 -32.89 -35.65 -25.25
C PHE A 32 -32.61 -34.40 -26.10
N ARG A 33 -32.42 -34.59 -27.41
CA ARG A 33 -32.54 -33.57 -28.47
C ARG A 33 -34.01 -33.56 -28.92
N ILE A 34 -34.54 -32.39 -29.30
CA ILE A 34 -35.29 -32.14 -30.55
C ILE A 34 -35.50 -30.63 -30.71
N ALA A 35 -35.42 -30.19 -31.96
CA ALA A 35 -35.47 -28.82 -32.46
C ALA A 35 -36.89 -28.25 -32.58
N SER A 36 -37.05 -26.93 -32.56
CA SER A 36 -37.29 -26.12 -33.78
C SER A 36 -38.01 -24.78 -33.50
N ALA A 37 -37.62 -23.81 -34.31
CA ALA A 37 -38.02 -22.43 -34.51
C ALA A 37 -39.39 -21.93 -33.99
N HIS A 38 -39.34 -20.77 -33.33
CA HIS A 38 -40.24 -19.66 -33.63
C HIS A 38 -39.51 -18.32 -33.50
N ALA A 39 -39.48 -17.57 -34.60
CA ALA A 39 -38.96 -16.22 -34.67
C ALA A 39 -39.94 -15.26 -33.98
N LEU A 40 -39.44 -14.54 -32.96
CA LEU A 40 -40.03 -13.29 -32.48
C LEU A 40 -38.88 -12.31 -32.23
N ARG A 41 -38.88 -11.23 -33.02
CA ARG A 41 -38.07 -10.03 -32.79
C ARG A 41 -38.40 -9.50 -31.40
N VAL A 42 -37.44 -9.57 -30.49
CA VAL A 42 -37.49 -8.82 -29.23
C VAL A 42 -36.36 -7.80 -29.27
N ALA A 43 -36.76 -6.55 -29.13
CA ALA A 43 -35.94 -5.36 -29.19
C ALA A 43 -34.71 -5.49 -28.28
N THR A 44 -33.55 -5.12 -28.82
CA THR A 44 -32.34 -4.85 -28.05
C THR A 44 -32.61 -3.71 -27.07
N PRO A 45 -32.56 -3.92 -25.75
CA PRO A 45 -32.36 -2.83 -24.83
C PRO A 45 -30.85 -2.61 -24.76
N THR A 46 -30.33 -1.77 -25.66
CA THR A 46 -29.06 -1.07 -25.48
C THR A 46 -29.28 -0.10 -24.32
N SER A 47 -29.27 -0.60 -23.09
CA SER A 47 -29.57 0.20 -21.90
C SER A 47 -28.40 0.13 -20.93
N ARG A 48 -27.45 1.03 -21.19
CA ARG A 48 -26.72 1.82 -20.20
C ARG A 48 -26.37 1.08 -18.89
N THR A 49 -25.40 0.17 -18.94
CA THR A 49 -24.57 -0.14 -17.79
C THR A 49 -23.50 0.94 -17.64
N ASN A 50 -23.91 2.20 -17.42
CA ASN A 50 -23.02 3.33 -17.18
C ASN A 50 -23.77 4.33 -16.27
N ALA A 51 -23.96 3.97 -15.01
CA ALA A 51 -24.52 4.88 -14.00
C ALA A 51 -24.26 4.47 -12.54
N LEU A 52 -23.21 3.67 -12.25
CA LEU A 52 -22.74 3.44 -10.87
C LEU A 52 -21.35 4.04 -10.58
N PHE A 53 -20.80 4.84 -11.51
CA PHE A 53 -19.86 5.88 -11.13
C PHE A 53 -20.69 7.10 -10.74
N ALA A 54 -21.24 7.04 -9.52
CA ALA A 54 -21.77 8.22 -8.87
C ALA A 54 -20.71 9.32 -8.97
N ARG A 55 -21.10 10.48 -9.52
CA ARG A 55 -20.27 11.67 -9.62
C ARG A 55 -19.59 11.90 -8.27
N TYR A 56 -18.29 11.64 -8.22
CA TYR A 56 -17.43 12.13 -7.16
C TYR A 56 -17.54 13.65 -7.20
N LEU A 57 -18.23 14.23 -6.22
CA LEU A 57 -18.13 15.65 -5.96
C LEU A 57 -16.82 15.84 -5.19
N THR A 58 -15.69 15.82 -5.90
CA THR A 58 -14.44 16.35 -5.36
C THR A 58 -14.65 17.85 -5.21
N SER A 59 -14.91 18.32 -3.99
CA SER A 59 -14.90 19.76 -3.75
C SER A 59 -13.47 20.28 -4.02
N ASN A 60 -13.39 21.32 -4.84
CA ASN A 60 -12.27 21.67 -5.70
C ASN A 60 -11.06 22.32 -5.01
N SER A 61 -10.81 22.03 -3.73
CA SER A 61 -9.68 22.59 -2.98
C SER A 61 -9.07 21.53 -2.08
N ALA A 62 -7.95 20.98 -2.53
CA ALA A 62 -7.06 20.21 -1.67
C ALA A 62 -6.65 21.08 -0.48
N ILE A 63 -6.68 20.50 0.72
CA ILE A 63 -6.19 21.16 1.93
C ILE A 63 -4.76 20.67 2.12
N SER A 64 -3.78 21.57 2.11
CA SER A 64 -2.39 21.23 2.40
C SER A 64 -2.17 21.07 3.90
N ASP A 65 -1.37 20.11 4.31
CA ASP A 65 -0.98 19.96 5.72
C ASP A 65 -0.05 21.13 6.15
N PRO A 66 -0.33 21.81 7.29
CA PRO A 66 0.52 22.91 7.78
C PRO A 66 1.95 22.49 8.16
N SER A 67 2.13 21.23 8.56
CA SER A 67 3.43 20.68 8.99
C SER A 67 4.17 19.98 7.84
N ARG A 68 3.43 19.47 6.85
CA ARG A 68 3.92 18.69 5.72
C ARG A 68 3.36 19.25 4.40
N PRO A 69 3.99 20.27 3.79
CA PRO A 69 3.45 20.92 2.59
C PRO A 69 3.40 20.01 1.35
N ASP A 70 4.05 18.85 1.43
CA ASP A 70 4.00 17.76 0.45
C ASP A 70 2.74 16.90 0.56
N LEU A 71 1.92 17.08 1.60
CA LEU A 71 0.74 16.28 1.88
C LEU A 71 -0.56 17.07 1.66
N PHE A 72 -1.51 16.44 0.98
CA PHE A 72 -2.79 17.03 0.60
C PHE A 72 -3.96 16.15 1.03
N TYR A 73 -4.97 16.77 1.63
CA TYR A 73 -6.23 16.15 2.00
C TYR A 73 -7.31 16.52 0.99
N HIS A 74 -7.91 15.48 0.41
CA HIS A 74 -8.97 15.59 -0.59
C HIS A 74 -10.29 15.11 0.01
N PRO A 75 -11.29 15.98 0.20
CA PRO A 75 -12.59 15.58 0.70
C PRO A 75 -13.32 14.72 -0.32
N VAL A 76 -13.82 13.59 0.14
CA VAL A 76 -14.29 12.49 -0.69
C VAL A 76 -15.51 11.86 -0.04
N SER A 77 -16.60 11.65 -0.79
CA SER A 77 -17.79 10.97 -0.28
C SER A 77 -17.85 9.54 -0.82
N LEU A 78 -17.67 8.56 0.07
CA LEU A 78 -17.80 7.15 -0.24
C LEU A 78 -19.19 6.66 0.18
N PRO A 79 -19.92 5.93 -0.69
CA PRO A 79 -21.30 5.51 -0.41
C PRO A 79 -21.43 4.57 0.80
N MET A 80 -20.36 3.92 1.23
CA MET A 80 -20.36 2.96 2.35
C MET A 80 -19.83 3.54 3.67
N ILE A 81 -19.00 4.58 3.64
CA ILE A 81 -18.23 5.07 4.80
C ILE A 81 -18.62 6.51 5.15
N GLY A 82 -19.30 7.22 4.24
CA GLY A 82 -19.66 8.62 4.42
C GLY A 82 -18.58 9.55 3.88
N SER A 83 -18.45 10.72 4.49
CA SER A 83 -17.43 11.70 4.12
C SER A 83 -16.09 11.26 4.72
N VAL A 84 -15.07 11.14 3.89
CA VAL A 84 -13.70 10.80 4.26
C VAL A 84 -12.74 11.77 3.60
N TYR A 85 -11.55 11.93 4.18
CA TYR A 85 -10.43 12.61 3.55
C TYR A 85 -9.50 11.58 2.92
N ALA A 86 -9.31 11.67 1.61
CA ALA A 86 -8.27 10.93 0.91
C ALA A 86 -6.95 11.71 1.01
N VAL A 87 -5.92 11.07 1.54
CA VAL A 87 -4.59 11.66 1.73
C VAL A 87 -3.72 11.35 0.53
N SER A 88 -3.04 12.33 -0.07
CA SER A 88 -2.15 12.14 -1.22
C SER A 88 -0.96 13.08 -1.17
N PHE A 89 0.11 12.74 -1.89
CA PHE A 89 1.25 13.64 -2.14
C PHE A 89 1.00 14.64 -3.28
N LEU A 90 -0.07 14.43 -4.06
CA LEU A 90 -0.42 15.28 -5.18
C LEU A 90 -1.44 16.33 -4.76
N ASN A 91 -1.19 17.58 -5.16
CA ASN A 91 -2.12 18.69 -4.99
C ASN A 91 -3.40 18.51 -5.85
N GLN A 92 -3.31 17.74 -6.93
CA GLN A 92 -4.45 17.44 -7.76
C GLN A 92 -5.33 16.36 -7.10
N PRO A 93 -6.67 16.50 -7.16
CA PRO A 93 -7.55 15.48 -6.63
C PRO A 93 -7.36 14.17 -7.39
N PRO A 94 -7.40 13.02 -6.70
CA PRO A 94 -7.26 11.73 -7.35
C PRO A 94 -8.41 11.52 -8.36
N PRO A 95 -8.13 10.97 -9.55
CA PRO A 95 -9.14 10.81 -10.60
C PRO A 95 -10.23 9.82 -10.20
N ILE A 96 -9.88 8.86 -9.33
CA ILE A 96 -10.79 7.88 -8.76
C ILE A 96 -10.60 7.75 -7.23
N PRO A 97 -11.68 7.45 -6.47
CA PRO A 97 -11.65 7.10 -5.04
C PRO A 97 -10.47 6.29 -4.54
N ASP A 98 -10.13 5.28 -5.34
CA ASP A 98 -9.27 4.14 -5.02
C ASP A 98 -8.07 4.15 -5.99
N SER A 99 -7.63 5.37 -6.33
CA SER A 99 -6.45 5.63 -7.14
C SER A 99 -5.22 5.18 -6.38
N CYS A 100 -4.20 4.69 -7.08
CA CYS A 100 -2.93 4.36 -6.45
C CYS A 100 -2.17 5.58 -5.93
N SER A 101 -2.60 6.82 -6.23
CA SER A 101 -2.01 8.05 -5.69
C SER A 101 -2.52 8.42 -4.29
N VAL A 102 -3.57 7.76 -3.81
CA VAL A 102 -4.11 7.95 -2.47
C VAL A 102 -3.30 7.10 -1.49
N LEU A 103 -2.61 7.72 -0.55
CA LEU A 103 -1.87 7.08 0.54
C LEU A 103 -2.82 6.26 1.43
N GLY A 104 -3.98 6.83 1.74
CA GLY A 104 -5.04 6.21 2.52
C GLY A 104 -6.18 7.18 2.84
N TRP A 105 -7.08 6.75 3.71
CA TRP A 105 -8.29 7.49 4.07
C TRP A 105 -8.38 7.75 5.57
N LEU A 106 -8.89 8.94 5.92
CA LEU A 106 -9.25 9.34 7.28
C LEU A 106 -10.74 9.66 7.34
N PRO A 107 -11.46 9.30 8.41
CA PRO A 107 -12.85 9.69 8.58
C PRO A 107 -12.96 11.21 8.68
N ALA A 108 -13.90 11.82 7.95
CA ALA A 108 -14.20 13.23 8.15
C ALA A 108 -15.11 13.36 9.38
N GLU A 109 -14.68 14.11 10.38
CA GLU A 109 -15.50 14.36 11.57
C GLU A 109 -16.88 14.89 11.16
N THR A 110 -17.92 14.18 11.59
CA THR A 110 -19.29 14.68 11.43
C THR A 110 -19.55 15.64 12.58
N ALA A 111 -19.82 16.91 12.26
CA ALA A 111 -20.16 17.95 13.22
C ALA A 111 -21.37 17.52 14.08
N GLY A 112 -21.11 16.89 15.23
CA GLY A 112 -22.16 16.33 16.08
C GLY A 112 -21.67 15.37 17.16
N GLU A 113 -20.53 14.70 16.96
CA GLU A 113 -19.90 13.88 18.01
C GLU A 113 -18.71 14.66 18.60
N ALA A 114 -18.91 15.17 19.81
CA ALA A 114 -17.89 15.88 20.57
C ALA A 114 -16.71 14.94 20.92
N ASP A 115 -15.50 15.47 20.77
CA ASP A 115 -14.25 15.02 21.39
C ASP A 115 -13.56 13.75 20.87
N THR A 116 -13.82 13.30 19.64
CA THR A 116 -12.96 12.27 19.01
C THR A 116 -12.19 12.88 17.85
N GLU A 117 -11.09 13.57 18.17
CA GLU A 117 -10.10 14.00 17.18
C GLU A 117 -9.72 12.77 16.34
N ALA A 118 -10.00 12.79 15.04
CA ALA A 118 -9.72 11.65 14.15
C ALA A 118 -8.26 11.23 14.32
N GLY A 119 -8.06 10.12 15.02
CA GLY A 119 -6.74 9.71 15.45
C GLY A 119 -6.01 9.05 14.30
N LEU A 120 -4.69 9.01 14.39
CA LEU A 120 -3.84 8.20 13.51
C LEU A 120 -4.31 6.73 13.41
N ASN A 121 -4.95 6.20 14.46
CA ASN A 121 -5.51 4.85 14.50
C ASN A 121 -6.67 4.62 13.51
N ASP A 122 -7.30 5.69 13.03
CA ASP A 122 -8.42 5.63 12.09
C ASP A 122 -7.96 5.67 10.63
N PHE A 123 -6.64 5.73 10.40
CA PHE A 123 -6.04 5.73 9.07
C PHE A 123 -6.16 4.35 8.40
N VAL A 124 -6.86 4.31 7.27
CA VAL A 124 -6.97 3.11 6.44
C VAL A 124 -5.97 3.21 5.28
N GLU A 125 -4.96 2.35 5.30
CA GLU A 125 -3.93 2.28 4.26
C GLU A 125 -4.49 1.82 2.92
N ASN A 126 -4.01 2.43 1.83
CA ASN A 126 -4.29 1.95 0.49
C ASN A 126 -3.22 0.95 0.01
N PRO A 127 -3.56 -0.34 -0.20
CA PRO A 127 -2.60 -1.34 -0.64
C PRO A 127 -2.07 -1.09 -2.08
N LYS A 128 -2.84 -0.38 -2.92
CA LYS A 128 -2.38 -0.03 -4.28
C LYS A 128 -1.25 0.99 -4.23
N PHE A 129 -1.37 2.00 -3.38
CA PHE A 129 -0.30 2.97 -3.15
C PHE A 129 0.96 2.26 -2.66
N ARG A 130 0.84 1.37 -1.67
CA ARG A 130 1.98 0.61 -1.14
C ARG A 130 2.73 -0.16 -2.24
N THR A 131 1.99 -0.77 -3.17
CA THR A 131 2.58 -1.49 -4.30
C THR A 131 3.38 -0.57 -5.21
N ILE A 132 2.81 0.57 -5.59
CA ILE A 132 3.48 1.58 -6.43
C ILE A 132 4.68 2.19 -5.70
N MET A 133 4.58 2.42 -4.40
CA MET A 133 5.68 2.94 -3.58
C MET A 133 6.87 1.97 -3.60
N HIS A 134 6.65 0.67 -3.39
CA HIS A 134 7.72 -0.32 -3.45
C HIS A 134 8.33 -0.43 -4.86
N GLU A 135 7.51 -0.37 -5.92
CA GLU A 135 8.00 -0.34 -7.30
C GLU A 135 8.87 0.90 -7.57
N ALA A 136 8.41 2.08 -7.14
CA ALA A 136 9.14 3.34 -7.31
C ALA A 136 10.48 3.31 -6.57
N ILE A 137 10.51 2.78 -5.34
CA ILE A 137 11.75 2.65 -4.56
C ILE A 137 12.70 1.67 -5.25
N GLN A 138 12.23 0.49 -5.65
CA GLN A 138 13.07 -0.48 -6.34
C GLN A 138 13.66 0.09 -7.63
N ASN A 139 12.87 0.84 -8.39
CA ASN A 139 13.33 1.54 -9.59
C ASN A 139 14.32 2.66 -9.27
N GLY A 140 14.07 3.46 -8.22
CA GLY A 140 14.99 4.50 -7.76
C GLY A 140 16.34 3.94 -7.33
N LEU A 141 16.35 2.80 -6.62
CA LEU A 141 17.58 2.10 -6.25
C LEU A 141 18.34 1.56 -7.47
N ARG A 142 17.62 1.12 -8.51
CA ARG A 142 18.22 0.66 -9.78
C ARG A 142 18.84 1.79 -10.59
N GLU A 143 18.20 2.95 -10.57
CA GLU A 143 18.65 4.15 -11.26
C GLU A 143 19.69 4.96 -10.47
N GLU A 144 20.03 4.51 -9.24
CA GLU A 144 21.01 5.16 -8.37
C GLU A 144 20.66 6.65 -8.15
N VAL A 145 19.37 6.96 -7.93
CA VAL A 145 18.87 8.35 -7.84
C VAL A 145 19.16 9.04 -6.50
N ASP A 146 19.72 8.30 -5.53
CA ASP A 146 19.81 8.76 -4.14
C ASP A 146 21.17 8.42 -3.51
N ASP A 147 21.93 9.48 -3.26
CA ASP A 147 23.29 9.41 -2.71
C ASP A 147 23.33 8.82 -1.30
N ILE A 148 22.25 8.95 -0.50
CA ILE A 148 22.22 8.42 0.87
C ILE A 148 22.34 6.90 0.83
N TRP A 149 21.57 6.25 -0.05
CA TRP A 149 21.59 4.79 -0.18
C TRP A 149 22.86 4.30 -0.86
N ILE A 150 23.37 5.04 -1.84
CA ILE A 150 24.65 4.73 -2.49
C ILE A 150 25.79 4.76 -1.46
N ASN A 151 25.87 5.83 -0.65
CA ASN A 151 26.88 5.96 0.39
C ASN A 151 26.73 4.88 1.47
N GLY A 152 25.49 4.50 1.83
CA GLY A 152 25.21 3.38 2.72
C GLY A 152 25.77 2.05 2.19
N ALA A 153 25.59 1.77 0.90
CA ALA A 153 26.15 0.59 0.25
C ALA A 153 27.69 0.61 0.18
N LEU A 154 28.28 1.78 -0.10
CA LEU A 154 29.73 1.98 -0.06
C LEU A 154 30.33 1.67 1.31
N GLN A 155 29.67 2.09 2.38
CA GLN A 155 30.11 1.82 3.74
C GLN A 155 29.92 0.34 4.14
N LEU A 156 28.82 -0.29 3.72
CA LEU A 156 28.53 -1.68 4.06
C LEU A 156 29.43 -2.67 3.31
N GLN A 157 29.78 -2.37 2.06
CA GLN A 157 30.55 -3.19 1.11
C GLN A 157 29.87 -4.52 0.71
N GLN A 158 29.40 -5.32 1.67
CA GLN A 158 28.80 -6.63 1.45
C GLN A 158 27.76 -6.92 2.54
N GLY A 159 26.62 -7.50 2.17
CA GLY A 159 25.60 -7.96 3.13
C GLY A 159 24.21 -7.39 2.84
N TRP A 160 23.29 -7.54 3.79
CA TRP A 160 21.94 -6.98 3.67
C TRP A 160 21.89 -5.56 4.23
N MET A 161 21.26 -4.66 3.48
CA MET A 161 21.02 -3.28 3.87
C MET A 161 19.51 -3.05 3.98
N HIS A 162 19.09 -2.33 5.02
CA HIS A 162 17.70 -1.95 5.23
C HIS A 162 17.45 -0.55 4.70
N ILE A 163 16.37 -0.39 3.94
CA ILE A 163 15.87 0.90 3.47
C ILE A 163 14.88 1.39 4.52
N HIS A 164 15.14 2.57 5.06
CA HIS A 164 14.39 3.18 6.14
C HIS A 164 13.57 4.36 5.66
N ASP A 165 12.46 4.57 6.33
CA ASP A 165 11.75 5.84 6.33
C ASP A 165 12.58 6.90 7.09
N SER A 166 12.56 8.13 6.61
CA SER A 166 13.23 9.29 7.21
C SER A 166 12.51 9.87 8.43
N ARG A 167 11.32 9.36 8.79
CA ARG A 167 10.59 9.73 10.03
C ARG A 167 11.46 9.54 11.29
N ASN A 168 12.12 8.39 11.39
CA ASN A 168 12.90 7.99 12.57
C ASN A 168 14.17 7.26 12.13
N LEU A 169 15.19 8.03 11.76
CA LEU A 169 16.47 7.47 11.32
C LEU A 169 17.21 6.82 12.51
N PRO A 170 17.61 5.54 12.41
CA PRO A 170 18.34 4.88 13.48
C PRO A 170 19.74 5.48 13.65
N ALA A 171 20.28 5.37 14.86
CA ALA A 171 21.69 5.67 15.11
C ALA A 171 22.60 4.77 14.27
N LEU A 172 23.77 5.29 13.87
CA LEU A 172 24.73 4.55 13.05
C LEU A 172 25.06 3.18 13.65
N GLY A 173 24.92 2.12 12.85
CA GLY A 173 25.16 0.74 13.27
C GLY A 173 24.05 0.11 14.11
N ARG A 174 22.90 0.77 14.27
CA ARG A 174 21.67 0.19 14.84
C ARG A 174 20.66 -0.09 13.72
N ILE A 175 19.81 -1.07 13.96
CA ILE A 175 18.64 -1.35 13.14
C ILE A 175 17.48 -0.52 13.72
N GLY A 176 16.78 0.23 12.87
CA GLY A 176 15.60 1.01 13.25
C GLY A 176 14.41 0.14 13.62
N ASP A 177 13.31 0.80 14.03
CA ASP A 177 12.09 0.09 14.37
C ASP A 177 11.52 -0.64 13.14
N PRO A 178 10.96 -1.85 13.31
CA PRO A 178 10.48 -2.67 12.20
C PRO A 178 9.32 -2.04 11.42
N ASP A 179 8.63 -1.06 12.01
CA ASP A 179 7.54 -0.31 11.39
C ASP A 179 8.05 0.78 10.42
N ASP A 180 9.33 1.18 10.55
CA ASP A 180 10.01 2.19 9.72
C ASP A 180 10.98 1.57 8.69
N ILE A 181 11.18 0.26 8.72
CA ILE A 181 11.96 -0.44 7.70
C ILE A 181 11.04 -0.71 6.52
N ILE A 182 11.26 -0.01 5.40
CA ILE A 182 10.45 -0.17 4.19
C ILE A 182 10.75 -1.49 3.49
N ALA A 183 12.03 -1.80 3.34
CA ALA A 183 12.49 -2.96 2.59
C ALA A 183 13.93 -3.35 2.95
N SER A 184 14.35 -4.53 2.51
CA SER A 184 15.74 -4.98 2.57
C SER A 184 16.27 -5.29 1.17
N VAL A 185 17.54 -4.98 0.95
CA VAL A 185 18.25 -5.23 -0.31
C VAL A 185 19.62 -5.81 -0.03
N LEU A 186 20.12 -6.63 -0.95
CA LEU A 186 21.47 -7.17 -0.88
C LEU A 186 22.46 -6.17 -1.48
N VAL A 187 23.57 -5.97 -0.78
CA VAL A 187 24.74 -5.21 -1.24
C VAL A 187 25.86 -6.21 -1.52
N ARG A 188 26.49 -6.06 -2.69
CA ARG A 188 27.70 -6.79 -3.07
C ARG A 188 28.66 -5.84 -3.76
N ASP A 189 29.93 -5.94 -3.43
CA ASP A 189 31.00 -5.12 -3.99
C ASP A 189 30.65 -3.62 -3.93
N SER A 190 30.11 -3.20 -2.79
CA SER A 190 29.70 -1.81 -2.49
C SER A 190 28.56 -1.28 -3.37
N LYS A 191 27.84 -2.16 -4.08
CA LYS A 191 26.69 -1.82 -4.92
C LYS A 191 25.42 -2.49 -4.43
N ILE A 192 24.32 -1.76 -4.48
CA ILE A 192 22.98 -2.28 -4.20
C ILE A 192 22.56 -3.19 -5.36
N LEU A 193 21.96 -4.34 -5.05
CA LEU A 193 21.35 -5.23 -6.03
C LEU A 193 19.82 -5.07 -6.00
N PRO A 194 19.22 -4.24 -6.88
CA PRO A 194 17.79 -3.91 -6.82
C PRO A 194 16.88 -5.12 -7.03
N ASP A 195 17.34 -6.14 -7.73
CA ASP A 195 16.55 -7.35 -8.00
C ASP A 195 16.37 -8.24 -6.76
N THR A 196 17.12 -7.95 -5.69
CA THR A 196 16.99 -8.63 -4.38
C THR A 196 16.06 -7.89 -3.42
N TYR A 197 15.34 -6.87 -3.91
CA TYR A 197 14.41 -6.08 -3.12
C TYR A 197 13.34 -6.95 -2.45
N GLN A 198 13.29 -6.86 -1.12
CA GLN A 198 12.31 -7.56 -0.30
C GLN A 198 11.54 -6.54 0.53
N PRO A 199 10.26 -6.28 0.22
CA PRO A 199 9.45 -5.37 1.01
C PRO A 199 9.25 -5.92 2.41
N MET A 200 9.28 -5.05 3.41
CA MET A 200 9.09 -5.46 4.80
C MET A 200 7.59 -5.60 5.10
N PRO A 201 7.12 -6.76 5.62
CA PRO A 201 5.71 -6.95 5.93
C PRO A 201 5.20 -6.09 7.08
N SER A 202 6.07 -5.75 8.05
CA SER A 202 5.71 -4.94 9.23
C SER A 202 5.62 -3.44 8.94
N TYR A 203 6.14 -2.98 7.80
CA TYR A 203 6.13 -1.55 7.46
C TYR A 203 4.72 -0.96 7.45
N ARG A 204 4.56 0.23 8.04
CA ARG A 204 3.31 0.99 8.08
C ARG A 204 3.47 2.32 7.38
N LEU A 205 2.52 2.66 6.53
CA LEU A 205 2.51 3.92 5.78
C LEU A 205 2.34 5.13 6.70
N CYS A 206 1.64 4.95 7.82
CA CYS A 206 1.42 5.98 8.83
C CYS A 206 1.72 5.41 10.23
N THR A 207 2.57 6.09 10.98
CA THR A 207 2.97 5.75 12.36
C THR A 207 2.76 6.96 13.27
N SER A 208 3.02 6.83 14.57
CA SER A 208 2.91 7.94 15.54
C SER A 208 3.73 9.18 15.14
N ASP A 209 4.78 8.97 14.34
CA ASP A 209 5.66 10.02 13.83
C ASP A 209 5.14 10.64 12.53
N GLY A 210 4.03 10.12 11.99
CA GLY A 210 3.30 10.64 10.84
C GLY A 210 3.35 9.76 9.60
N PRO A 211 2.92 10.31 8.45
CA PRO A 211 2.91 9.61 7.18
C PRO A 211 4.33 9.43 6.63
N THR A 212 4.46 8.43 5.75
CA THR A 212 5.73 8.03 5.12
C THR A 212 6.58 9.21 4.66
N LEU A 213 7.88 9.17 4.95
CA LEU A 213 8.84 10.18 4.53
C LEU A 213 10.06 9.54 3.86
N LEU A 214 10.09 9.57 2.53
CA LEU A 214 11.26 9.09 1.79
C LEU A 214 12.37 10.15 1.74
N THR A 215 13.59 9.70 1.51
CA THR A 215 14.72 10.56 1.17
C THR A 215 14.46 11.30 -0.14
N ASP A 216 15.03 12.51 -0.31
CA ASP A 216 14.69 13.41 -1.42
C ASP A 216 14.75 12.74 -2.81
N GLY A 217 15.77 11.92 -3.07
CA GLY A 217 15.93 11.23 -4.35
C GLY A 217 14.82 10.21 -4.60
N LEU A 218 14.50 9.39 -3.59
CA LEU A 218 13.40 8.42 -3.67
C LEU A 218 12.02 9.11 -3.67
N ALA A 219 11.84 10.20 -2.93
CA ALA A 219 10.62 10.98 -2.91
C ALA A 219 10.32 11.59 -4.30
N ALA A 220 11.34 12.19 -4.94
CA ALA A 220 11.22 12.70 -6.30
C ALA A 220 10.88 11.58 -7.29
N LYS A 221 11.51 10.41 -7.16
CA LYS A 221 11.19 9.25 -8.00
C LYS A 221 9.76 8.77 -7.81
N LEU A 222 9.29 8.69 -6.57
CA LEU A 222 7.92 8.33 -6.23
C LEU A 222 6.93 9.30 -6.87
N MET A 223 7.15 10.61 -6.72
CA MET A 223 6.29 11.65 -7.31
C MET A 223 6.15 11.47 -8.83
N LEU A 224 7.25 11.26 -9.55
CA LEU A 224 7.23 11.02 -10.99
C LEU A 224 6.40 9.77 -11.37
N VAL A 225 6.53 8.68 -10.60
CA VAL A 225 5.76 7.45 -10.85
C VAL A 225 4.27 7.66 -10.54
N LEU A 226 3.94 8.40 -9.48
CA LEU A 226 2.56 8.73 -9.11
C LEU A 226 1.89 9.59 -10.19
N GLU A 227 2.52 10.67 -10.62
CA GLU A 227 2.02 11.54 -11.69
C GLU A 227 1.77 10.76 -12.98
N GLY A 228 2.73 9.93 -13.40
CA GLY A 228 2.59 9.09 -14.59
C GLY A 228 1.49 8.04 -14.46
N THR A 229 1.19 7.56 -13.25
CA THR A 229 0.11 6.59 -13.04
C THR A 229 -1.26 7.25 -13.00
N VAL A 230 -1.37 8.40 -12.33
CA VAL A 230 -2.59 9.22 -12.33
C VAL A 230 -2.96 9.66 -13.75
N ALA A 231 -1.98 10.09 -14.55
CA ALA A 231 -2.23 10.45 -15.95
C ALA A 231 -2.79 9.28 -16.78
N ARG A 232 -2.37 8.05 -16.49
CA ARG A 232 -2.91 6.83 -17.13
C ARG A 232 -4.31 6.51 -16.66
N GLU A 233 -4.58 6.63 -15.36
CA GLU A 233 -5.92 6.42 -14.80
C GLU A 233 -6.93 7.45 -15.33
N ALA A 234 -6.53 8.71 -15.49
CA ALA A 234 -7.39 9.77 -16.02
C ALA A 234 -7.72 9.63 -17.52
N ALA A 235 -6.92 8.85 -18.26
CA ALA A 235 -7.12 8.60 -19.68
C ALA A 235 -8.01 7.40 -20.00
N GLN A 236 -8.36 6.59 -18.99
CA GLN A 236 -9.23 5.40 -19.10
C GLN A 236 -10.70 5.76 -18.90
#